data_AF-A0A932M0A9-F1
#
_entry.id   AF-A0A932M0A9-F1
#
_cell.length_a   1.000
_cell.length_b   1.000
_cell.length_c   1.000
_cell.angle_alpha   90.00
_cell.angle_beta   90.00
_cell.angle_gamma   90.00
#
_symmetry.space_group_name_H-M   'P 1'
#
loop_
_entity.id
_entity.type
_entity.pdbx_description
1 polymer ?
#
loop_
_entity_poly.entity_id
_entity_poly.type
_entity_poly.pdbx_seq_one_letter_code
_entity_poly.pdbx_strand_id
1 'polypeptide(L)'
;MSLPPFPNNIGKVRTHTSIDGRQVQYTIDDEIVRRQQGSRNPKLIYLQRMRFTEDGRTEYRFTYYMLGRKPKARGRWVFGQYSLFIPPHDLTALLREARRRGWKGV
;
A
#
# COMPACT_ATOMS: atom_id res chain seq x y z
N MET A 1 3.54 23.81 7.28
CA MET A 1 2.65 23.25 6.25
C MET A 1 2.07 21.95 6.78
N SER A 2 0.74 21.81 6.79
CA SER A 2 0.08 20.56 7.11
C SER A 2 0.33 19.53 6.00
N LEU A 3 0.46 18.25 6.38
CA LEU A 3 0.54 17.17 5.39
C LEU A 3 -0.84 16.97 4.73
N PRO A 4 -0.90 16.65 3.43
CA PRO A 4 -2.17 16.22 2.82
C PRO A 4 -2.70 14.97 3.52
N PRO A 5 -4.04 14.75 3.54
CA PRO A 5 -4.63 13.57 4.13
C PRO A 5 -4.04 12.31 3.52
N PHE A 6 -3.94 11.25 4.33
CA PHE A 6 -3.40 9.98 3.85
C PHE A 6 -4.31 9.42 2.75
N PRO A 7 -3.76 8.92 1.64
CA PRO A 7 -4.55 8.26 0.63
C PRO A 7 -5.34 7.08 1.22
N ASN A 8 -6.64 7.01 0.97
CA ASN A 8 -7.45 5.84 1.29
C ASN A 8 -7.75 5.07 0.00
N ASN A 9 -7.43 3.78 -0.06
CA ASN A 9 -7.71 2.92 -1.20
C ASN A 9 -8.73 1.81 -0.92
N ILE A 10 -9.26 1.71 0.30
CA ILE A 10 -10.27 0.71 0.65
C ILE A 10 -11.49 0.87 -0.27
N GLY A 11 -11.97 -0.25 -0.81
CA GLY A 11 -13.10 -0.33 -1.75
C GLY A 11 -12.76 0.03 -3.19
N LYS A 12 -11.53 0.46 -3.51
CA LYS A 12 -11.17 0.79 -4.90
C LYS A 12 -10.94 -0.47 -5.73
N VAL A 13 -11.62 -0.52 -6.87
CA VAL A 13 -11.37 -1.50 -7.93
C VAL A 13 -10.18 -1.04 -8.78
N ARG A 14 -9.28 -1.97 -9.05
CA ARG A 14 -8.09 -1.77 -9.88
C ARG A 14 -8.02 -2.83 -10.96
N THR A 15 -7.50 -2.43 -12.11
CA THR A 15 -7.23 -3.33 -13.23
C THR A 15 -5.75 -3.20 -13.58
N HIS A 16 -5.10 -4.32 -13.87
CA HIS A 16 -3.77 -4.34 -14.45
C HIS A 16 -3.69 -5.39 -15.56
N THR A 17 -2.85 -5.11 -16.55
CA THR A 17 -2.53 -6.05 -17.61
C THR A 17 -1.42 -6.97 -17.11
N SER A 18 -1.66 -8.28 -17.08
CA SER A 18 -0.64 -9.30 -16.79
C SER A 18 0.32 -9.48 -17.96
N ILE A 19 1.41 -10.22 -17.73
CA ILE A 19 2.47 -10.46 -18.72
C ILE A 19 1.96 -11.17 -19.99
N ASP A 20 0.88 -11.95 -19.88
CA ASP A 20 0.19 -12.64 -20.98
C ASP A 20 -0.90 -11.78 -21.65
N GLY A 21 -1.03 -10.51 -21.27
CA GLY A 21 -1.99 -9.57 -21.85
C GLY A 21 -3.40 -9.63 -21.24
N ARG A 22 -3.67 -10.54 -20.29
CA ARG A 22 -4.98 -10.62 -19.63
C ARG A 22 -5.22 -9.40 -18.73
N GLN A 23 -6.47 -8.98 -18.64
CA GLN A 23 -6.89 -7.92 -17.73
C GLN A 23 -7.28 -8.54 -16.40
N VAL A 24 -6.52 -8.23 -15.35
CA VAL A 24 -6.75 -8.77 -14.02
C VAL A 24 -7.30 -7.69 -13.12
N GLN A 25 -8.50 -7.93 -12.59
CA GLN A 25 -9.20 -7.01 -11.70
C GLN A 25 -9.14 -7.48 -10.24
N TYR A 26 -8.93 -6.54 -9.33
CA TYR A 26 -8.99 -6.78 -7.90
C TYR A 26 -9.53 -5.56 -7.16
N THR A 27 -10.07 -5.79 -5.96
CA THR A 27 -10.48 -4.76 -5.00
C THR A 27 -9.51 -4.73 -3.84
N ILE A 28 -9.15 -3.54 -3.35
CA ILE A 28 -8.43 -3.38 -2.08
C ILE A 28 -9.48 -3.37 -0.98
N ASP A 29 -9.63 -4.47 -0.25
CA ASP A 29 -10.73 -4.63 0.71
C ASP A 29 -10.37 -4.14 2.12
N ASP A 30 -9.09 -4.14 2.47
CA ASP A 30 -8.55 -3.54 3.68
C ASP A 30 -7.10 -3.06 3.46
N GLU A 31 -6.65 -2.09 4.25
CA GLU A 31 -5.26 -1.64 4.25
C GLU A 31 -4.79 -1.16 5.64
N ILE A 32 -3.51 -1.37 5.89
CA ILE A 32 -2.83 -0.90 7.09
C ILE A 32 -1.79 0.14 6.65
N VAL A 33 -1.90 1.34 7.20
CA VAL A 33 -1.02 2.47 6.88
C VAL A 33 -0.07 2.73 8.03
N ARG A 34 1.21 2.86 7.73
CA ARG A 34 2.23 3.21 8.72
C ARG A 34 3.22 4.21 8.16
N ARG A 35 3.46 5.31 8.88
CA ARG A 35 4.54 6.24 8.54
C ARG A 35 5.89 5.58 8.87
N GLN A 36 6.76 5.46 7.87
CA GLN A 36 8.11 4.92 8.00
C GLN A 36 8.91 5.74 9.03
N GLN A 37 9.50 5.10 10.03
CA GLN A 37 10.33 5.78 11.01
C GLN A 37 11.82 5.79 10.61
N GLY A 38 12.60 6.68 11.21
CA GLY A 38 14.05 6.79 10.97
C GLY A 38 14.47 7.40 9.63
N SER A 39 13.54 7.81 8.77
CA SER A 39 13.84 8.52 7.52
C SER A 39 13.59 10.03 7.64
N ARG A 40 14.52 10.85 7.15
CA ARG A 40 14.34 12.32 7.00
C ARG A 40 13.14 12.68 6.11
N ASN A 41 12.79 11.79 5.18
CA ASN A 41 11.63 11.91 4.30
C ASN A 41 10.79 10.64 4.41
N PRO A 42 9.97 10.54 5.46
CA PRO A 42 9.27 9.30 5.75
C PRO A 42 8.23 9.02 4.68
N LYS A 43 8.25 7.80 4.17
CA LYS A 43 7.19 7.26 3.31
C LYS A 43 6.00 6.87 4.18
N LEU A 44 4.81 6.85 3.60
CA LEU A 44 3.71 6.08 4.16
C LEU A 44 3.77 4.68 3.56
N ILE A 45 3.98 3.68 4.39
CA ILE A 45 3.97 2.27 4.02
C ILE A 45 2.54 1.77 4.09
N TYR A 46 2.10 1.10 3.03
CA TYR A 46 0.78 0.49 2.92
C TYR A 46 0.96 -1.02 2.80
N LEU A 47 0.39 -1.76 3.72
CA LEU A 47 0.15 -3.19 3.57
C LEU A 47 -1.32 -3.34 3.17
N GLN A 48 -1.57 -3.75 1.93
CA GLN A 48 -2.91 -3.85 1.35
C GLN A 48 -3.31 -5.32 1.25
N ARG A 49 -4.56 -5.62 1.59
CA ARG A 49 -5.20 -6.89 1.26
C ARG A 49 -6.02 -6.68 -0.02
N MET A 50 -5.80 -7.56 -0.98
CA MET A 50 -6.41 -7.51 -2.30
C MET A 50 -7.25 -8.75 -2.50
N ARG A 51 -8.48 -8.59 -3.00
CA ARG A 51 -9.35 -9.69 -3.41
C ARG A 51 -9.55 -9.62 -4.92
N PHE A 52 -9.14 -10.66 -5.63
CA PHE A 52 -9.28 -10.73 -7.08
C PHE A 52 -10.71 -11.11 -7.46
N THR A 53 -11.24 -10.46 -8.49
CA THR A 53 -12.63 -10.64 -8.90
C THR A 53 -12.86 -12.00 -9.57
N GLU A 54 -11.86 -12.52 -10.27
CA GLU A 54 -11.98 -13.72 -11.11
C GLU A 54 -12.16 -15.02 -10.29
N ASP A 55 -11.36 -15.20 -9.25
CA ASP A 55 -11.30 -16.44 -8.47
C ASP A 55 -11.47 -16.23 -6.95
N GLY A 56 -11.67 -14.97 -6.52
CA GLY A 56 -11.79 -14.63 -5.11
C GLY A 56 -10.49 -14.79 -4.31
N ARG A 57 -9.34 -15.06 -4.97
CA ARG A 57 -8.07 -15.22 -4.27
C ARG A 57 -7.72 -13.96 -3.51
N THR A 58 -6.99 -14.14 -2.40
CA THR A 58 -6.47 -13.04 -1.61
C THR A 58 -4.96 -12.96 -1.76
N GLU A 59 -4.45 -11.78 -2.07
CA GLU A 59 -3.02 -11.49 -2.04
C GLU A 59 -2.75 -10.25 -1.19
N TYR A 60 -1.55 -10.19 -0.61
CA TYR A 60 -1.09 -9.04 0.15
C TYR A 60 -0.03 -8.28 -0.64
N ARG A 61 -0.10 -6.95 -0.61
CA ARG A 61 0.85 -6.09 -1.32
C ARG A 61 1.41 -5.01 -0.41
N PHE A 62 2.73 -4.89 -0.40
CA PHE A 62 3.40 -3.69 0.11
C PHE A 62 3.46 -2.63 -0.99
N THR A 63 3.01 -1.43 -0.67
CA THR A 63 3.19 -0.23 -1.50
C THR A 63 3.57 0.94 -0.61
N TYR A 64 3.86 2.09 -1.20
CA TYR A 64 4.14 3.29 -0.43
C TYR A 64 3.68 4.57 -1.10
N TYR A 65 3.52 5.61 -0.29
CA TYR A 65 3.41 6.97 -0.76
C TYR A 65 4.57 7.82 -0.23
N MET A 66 5.08 8.71 -1.07
CA MET A 66 6.04 9.73 -0.69
C MET A 66 5.53 11.11 -1.06
N LEU A 67 5.91 12.14 -0.31
CA LEU A 67 5.60 13.51 -0.69
C LEU A 67 6.40 13.88 -1.94
N GLY A 68 5.68 14.27 -2.99
CA GLY A 68 6.29 14.76 -4.21
C GLY A 68 7.05 16.04 -3.96
N ARG A 69 8.24 16.14 -4.56
CA ARG A 69 9.13 17.32 -4.51
C ARG A 69 9.22 18.05 -5.86
N LYS A 70 9.04 17.31 -6.95
CA LYS A 70 9.06 17.83 -8.32
C LYS A 70 7.88 18.77 -8.56
N PRO A 71 8.00 19.82 -9.38
CA PRO A 71 6.97 20.86 -9.54
C PRO A 71 5.56 20.31 -9.75
N LYS A 72 5.39 19.34 -10.65
CA LYS A 72 4.09 18.74 -10.95
C LYS A 72 3.48 17.93 -9.80
N ALA A 73 4.25 17.44 -8.84
CA ALA A 73 3.78 16.58 -7.74
C ALA A 73 3.99 17.20 -6.35
N ARG A 74 4.45 18.46 -6.29
CA ARG A 74 4.87 19.11 -5.05
C ARG A 74 3.72 19.16 -4.05
N GLY A 75 3.99 18.68 -2.83
CA GLY A 75 3.01 18.70 -1.74
C GLY A 75 1.89 17.65 -1.88
N ARG A 76 1.96 16.73 -2.85
CA ARG A 76 1.00 15.64 -3.04
C ARG A 76 1.62 14.30 -2.70
N TRP A 77 0.81 13.35 -2.24
CA TRP A 77 1.22 11.96 -2.11
C TRP A 77 1.41 11.32 -3.49
N VAL A 78 2.58 10.74 -3.71
CA VAL A 78 2.95 10.02 -4.95
C VAL A 78 3.07 8.54 -4.64
N PHE A 79 2.32 7.72 -5.37
CA PHE A 79 2.30 6.26 -5.22
C PHE A 79 3.58 5.61 -5.77
N GLY A 80 4.05 4.56 -5.10
CA GLY A 80 5.11 3.67 -5.57
C GLY A 80 4.87 2.23 -5.09
N GLN A 81 5.32 1.27 -5.90
CA GLN A 81 5.12 -0.18 -5.68
C GLN A 81 6.39 -1.00 -5.91
N TYR A 82 7.56 -0.36 -5.87
CA TYR A 82 8.85 -1.04 -5.98
C TYR A 82 9.27 -1.69 -4.66
N SER A 83 10.35 -2.48 -4.69
CA SER A 83 10.94 -3.13 -3.52
C SER A 83 11.28 -2.12 -2.41
N LEU A 84 10.42 -2.03 -1.41
CA LEU A 84 10.53 -1.09 -0.31
C LEU A 84 11.49 -1.63 0.76
N PHE A 85 12.46 -0.81 1.17
CA PHE A 85 13.22 -1.08 2.39
C PHE A 85 12.41 -0.62 3.62
N ILE A 86 12.02 -1.58 4.46
CA ILE A 86 11.17 -1.37 5.64
C ILE A 86 12.01 -1.60 6.90
N PRO A 87 12.07 -0.64 7.83
CA PRO A 87 12.69 -0.85 9.13
C PRO A 87 12.05 -2.05 9.87
N PRO A 88 12.83 -2.91 10.57
CA PRO A 88 12.28 -4.12 11.20
C PRO A 88 11.09 -3.88 12.14
N HIS A 89 11.12 -2.77 12.89
CA HIS A 89 10.04 -2.40 13.80
C HIS A 89 8.76 -1.97 13.07
N ASP A 90 8.89 -1.33 11.89
CA ASP A 90 7.75 -0.95 11.07
C ASP A 90 7.11 -2.16 10.42
N LEU A 91 7.93 -3.09 9.91
CA LEU A 91 7.46 -4.37 9.39
C LEU A 91 6.71 -5.16 10.48
N THR A 92 7.31 -5.29 11.67
CA THR A 92 6.70 -5.99 12.79
C THR A 92 5.34 -5.39 13.17
N ALA A 93 5.23 -4.06 13.21
CA ALA A 93 3.98 -3.39 13.54
C ALA A 93 2.88 -3.62 12.49
N LEU A 94 3.24 -3.58 11.19
CA LEU A 94 2.31 -3.85 10.09
C LEU A 94 1.76 -5.28 10.18
N LEU A 95 2.63 -6.28 10.38
CA LEU A 95 2.21 -7.69 10.46
C LEU A 95 1.42 -7.99 11.74
N ARG A 96 1.78 -7.39 12.88
CA ARG A 96 0.99 -7.52 14.13
C ARG A 96 -0.42 -6.96 13.96
N GLU A 97 -0.56 -5.83 13.29
CA GLU A 97 -1.87 -5.24 13.02
C GLU A 97 -2.69 -6.11 12.07
N ALA A 98 -2.07 -6.69 11.04
CA ALA A 98 -2.74 -7.64 10.14
C ALA A 98 -3.24 -8.88 10.89
N ARG A 99 -2.41 -9.46 11.77
CA ARG A 99 -2.81 -10.56 12.68
C ARG A 99 -3.98 -10.18 13.56
N ARG A 100 -3.92 -8.99 14.18
CA ARG A 100 -4.98 -8.48 15.04
C ARG A 100 -6.31 -8.32 14.29
N ARG A 101 -6.26 -7.98 12.99
CA ARG A 101 -7.43 -7.90 12.10
C ARG A 101 -7.87 -9.25 11.52
N GLY A 102 -7.19 -10.35 11.88
CA GLY A 102 -7.51 -11.70 11.39
C GLY A 102 -7.16 -11.93 9.91
N TRP A 103 -6.16 -11.22 9.38
CA TRP A 103 -5.68 -11.48 8.02
C TRP A 103 -5.00 -12.86 7.97
N LYS A 104 -5.43 -13.71 7.03
CA LYS A 104 -4.96 -15.10 6.92
C LYS A 104 -3.48 -15.17 6.51
N GLY A 105 -2.68 -15.98 7.20
CA GLY A 105 -1.30 -16.28 6.82
C GLY A 105 -0.27 -15.18 7.12
N VAL A 106 -0.65 -14.15 7.89
CA VAL A 106 0.25 -13.08 8.34
C VAL A 106 0.67 -13.29 9.78
#